data_AF-A0A453JZ36-F1
#
_entry.id   AF-A0A453JZ36-F1
#
_cell.length_a   1.000
_cell.length_b   1.000
_cell.length_c   1.000
_cell.angle_alpha   90.00
_cell.angle_beta   90.00
_cell.angle_gamma   90.00
#
_symmetry.space_group_name_H-M   'P 1'
#
loop_
_entity.id
_entity.type
_entity.pdbx_description
1 polymer ?
#
loop_
_entity_poly.entity_id
_entity_poly.type
_entity_poly.pdbx_seq_one_letter_code
_entity_poly.pdbx_strand_id
1 'polypeptide(L)'
;MVITKCNKVAAKLVKAFTEHKVKKTYLALCIGYPPAWEKIKICSGHGRSKHGAWRVYAMSDVGRTLPGGSSVRDMSTKFEVLGTDGEGQYREPSNVDIDDIESITVQEKAADQISNVDVKNHMIFVRAYPQSGRTHQIRLHCQYLGFPIRGDVKYGGVIEWNGVDCDGHALHAESLSFVHPVTGLLVTFRAPLPSWANETISTMG
;
A
#
# COMPACT_ATOMS: atom_id res chain seq x y z
N MET A 1 4.52 -3.90 14.49
CA MET A 1 5.87 -4.37 14.12
C MET A 1 6.13 -5.69 14.84
N VAL A 2 6.65 -6.71 14.16
CA VAL A 2 7.07 -7.96 14.81
C VAL A 2 8.58 -7.93 14.97
N ILE A 3 9.04 -8.19 16.19
CA ILE A 3 10.45 -8.26 16.55
C ILE A 3 10.72 -9.65 17.10
N THR A 4 11.84 -10.22 16.71
CA THR A 4 12.28 -11.54 17.15
C THR A 4 13.33 -11.37 18.24
N LYS A 5 13.23 -12.15 19.31
CA LYS A 5 14.23 -12.20 20.39
C LYS A 5 15.30 -13.28 20.17
N CYS A 6 15.27 -14.01 19.04
CA CYS A 6 16.12 -15.18 18.81
C CYS A 6 16.50 -15.31 17.33
N ASN A 7 17.80 -15.41 17.03
CA ASN A 7 18.32 -15.52 15.67
C ASN A 7 17.74 -16.70 14.87
N LYS A 8 17.53 -17.86 15.52
CA LYS A 8 16.92 -19.04 14.88
C LYS A 8 15.48 -18.78 14.44
N VAL A 9 14.74 -18.00 15.23
CA VAL A 9 13.37 -17.57 14.91
C VAL A 9 13.38 -16.51 13.82
N ALA A 10 14.37 -15.61 13.83
CA ALA A 10 14.54 -14.59 12.79
C ALA A 10 14.68 -15.20 11.39
N ALA A 11 15.52 -16.21 11.22
CA ALA A 11 15.68 -16.88 9.93
C ALA A 11 14.36 -17.48 9.40
N LYS A 12 13.56 -18.11 10.27
CA LYS A 12 12.25 -18.67 9.90
C LYS A 12 11.26 -17.58 9.49
N LEU A 13 11.23 -16.46 10.22
CA LEU A 13 10.36 -15.33 9.87
C LEU A 13 10.80 -14.70 8.55
N VAL A 14 12.10 -14.42 8.37
CA VAL A 14 12.64 -13.89 7.11
C VAL A 14 12.23 -14.78 5.94
N LYS A 15 12.38 -16.11 6.06
CA LYS A 15 11.93 -17.06 5.05
C LYS A 15 10.42 -16.93 4.76
N ALA A 16 9.58 -16.84 5.78
CA ALA A 16 8.13 -16.67 5.60
C ALA A 16 7.78 -15.37 4.84
N PHE A 17 8.48 -14.26 5.12
CA PHE A 17 8.30 -13.01 4.38
C PHE A 17 8.75 -13.13 2.93
N THR A 18 9.91 -13.74 2.67
CA THR A 18 10.46 -13.94 1.33
C THR A 18 9.62 -14.88 0.48
N GLU A 19 9.01 -15.90 1.09
CA GLU A 19 8.11 -16.85 0.42
C GLU A 19 6.65 -16.35 0.34
N HIS A 20 6.39 -15.09 0.67
CA HIS A 20 5.05 -14.48 0.67
C HIS A 20 4.01 -15.21 1.54
N LYS A 21 4.46 -15.96 2.57
CA LYS A 21 3.61 -16.70 3.52
C LYS A 21 3.06 -15.82 4.65
N VAL A 22 3.42 -14.54 4.66
CA VAL A 22 2.95 -13.56 5.64
C VAL A 22 1.89 -12.68 4.99
N LYS A 23 0.66 -12.78 5.49
CA LYS A 23 -0.44 -11.90 5.08
C LYS A 23 -0.33 -10.59 5.84
N LYS A 24 -0.31 -9.48 5.10
CA LYS A 24 -0.25 -8.12 5.64
C LYS A 24 -1.43 -7.34 5.09
N THR A 25 -2.05 -6.54 5.93
CA THR A 25 -3.11 -5.61 5.53
C THR A 25 -2.79 -4.22 6.05
N TYR A 26 -3.10 -3.23 5.24
CA TYR A 26 -2.92 -1.83 5.57
C TYR A 26 -4.16 -1.06 5.19
N LEU A 27 -4.53 -0.08 5.99
CA LEU A 27 -5.56 0.89 5.66
C LEU A 27 -4.89 2.18 5.18
N ALA A 28 -5.44 2.79 4.14
CA ALA A 28 -4.99 4.09 3.66
C ALA A 28 -6.17 5.00 3.36
N LEU A 29 -6.03 6.27 3.73
CA LEU A 29 -6.94 7.33 3.32
C LEU A 29 -6.27 8.14 2.21
N CYS A 30 -6.84 8.07 1.02
CA CYS A 30 -6.29 8.64 -0.20
C CYS A 30 -7.16 9.79 -0.70
N ILE A 31 -6.58 10.68 -1.50
CA ILE A 31 -7.28 11.82 -2.11
C ILE A 31 -7.10 11.75 -3.62
N GLY A 32 -8.18 11.81 -4.38
CA GLY A 32 -8.12 11.79 -5.84
C GLY A 32 -9.47 11.48 -6.48
N TYR A 33 -9.44 10.97 -7.71
CA TYR A 33 -10.65 10.49 -8.38
C TYR A 33 -11.00 9.08 -7.91
N PRO A 34 -12.26 8.81 -7.55
CA PRO A 34 -12.70 7.47 -7.17
C PRO A 34 -12.44 6.49 -8.31
N PRO A 35 -11.82 5.33 -8.05
CA PRO A 35 -11.61 4.33 -9.08
C PRO A 35 -12.95 3.72 -9.52
N ALA A 36 -13.04 3.30 -10.78
CA ALA A 36 -14.19 2.56 -11.32
C ALA A 36 -14.23 1.08 -10.87
N TRP A 37 -13.19 0.61 -10.18
CA TRP A 37 -13.05 -0.76 -9.70
C TRP A 37 -13.20 -0.82 -8.17
N GLU A 38 -13.73 -1.94 -7.67
CA GLU A 38 -13.80 -2.20 -6.23
C GLU A 38 -12.50 -2.84 -5.73
N LYS A 39 -11.88 -3.71 -6.54
CA LYS A 39 -10.61 -4.38 -6.22
C LYS A 39 -9.69 -4.38 -7.44
N ILE A 40 -8.40 -4.16 -7.22
CA ILE A 40 -7.40 -4.20 -8.29
C ILE A 40 -6.07 -4.77 -7.79
N LYS A 41 -5.34 -5.46 -8.67
CA LYS A 41 -3.95 -5.83 -8.47
C LYS A 41 -3.09 -4.92 -9.32
N ILE A 42 -2.07 -4.31 -8.73
CA ILE A 42 -1.05 -3.59 -9.48
C ILE A 42 0.29 -4.32 -9.36
N CYS A 43 0.92 -4.58 -10.51
CA CYS A 43 2.25 -5.16 -10.63
C CYS A 43 3.18 -4.13 -11.29
N SER A 44 4.35 -3.89 -10.68
CA SER A 44 5.32 -2.94 -11.21
C SER A 44 6.76 -3.30 -10.85
N GLY A 45 7.71 -2.71 -11.58
CA GLY A 45 9.07 -2.58 -11.11
C GLY A 45 9.16 -1.54 -9.97
N HIS A 46 10.19 -1.66 -9.15
CA HIS A 46 10.53 -0.80 -8.02
C HIS A 46 12.03 -0.55 -8.03
N GLY A 47 12.42 0.71 -7.83
CA GLY A 47 13.83 1.07 -7.83
C GLY A 47 14.10 2.47 -7.35
N ARG A 48 15.38 2.76 -7.13
CA ARG A 48 15.86 4.07 -6.73
C ARG A 48 16.33 4.84 -7.97
N SER A 49 15.84 6.06 -8.15
CA SER A 49 16.26 6.94 -9.24
C SER A 49 17.71 7.42 -9.05
N LYS A 50 18.28 8.06 -10.08
CA LYS A 50 19.59 8.71 -10.01
C LYS A 50 19.75 9.72 -8.86
N HIS A 51 18.65 10.31 -8.40
CA HIS A 51 18.62 11.29 -7.30
C HIS A 51 18.20 10.67 -5.96
N GLY A 52 18.17 9.34 -5.87
CA GLY A 52 17.87 8.66 -4.62
C GLY A 52 16.37 8.54 -4.28
N ALA A 53 15.46 9.00 -5.16
CA ALA A 53 14.02 8.87 -4.94
C ALA A 53 13.52 7.48 -5.35
N TRP A 54 12.68 6.84 -4.54
CA TRP A 54 12.00 5.60 -4.92
C TRP A 54 10.94 5.87 -5.98
N ARG A 55 10.84 5.01 -7.00
CA ARG A 55 9.90 5.15 -8.13
C ARG A 55 9.31 3.80 -8.53
N VAL A 56 8.16 3.89 -9.18
CA VAL A 56 7.57 2.81 -9.97
C VAL A 56 8.28 2.74 -11.32
N TYR A 57 8.63 1.53 -11.74
CA TYR A 57 9.18 1.22 -13.06
C TYR A 57 8.25 0.27 -13.81
N ALA A 58 8.46 0.15 -15.13
CA ALA A 58 7.75 -0.84 -15.92
C ALA A 58 8.07 -2.25 -15.41
N MET A 59 7.15 -3.20 -15.56
CA MET A 59 7.44 -4.61 -15.26
C MET A 59 8.55 -5.16 -16.16
N SER A 60 8.63 -4.69 -17.40
CA SER A 60 9.71 -5.02 -18.35
C SER A 60 11.09 -4.51 -17.92
N ASP A 61 11.17 -3.53 -17.02
CA ASP A 61 12.44 -3.04 -16.47
C ASP A 61 12.99 -3.93 -15.34
N VAL A 62 12.25 -4.94 -14.83
CA VAL A 62 12.72 -5.78 -13.72
C VAL A 62 14.05 -6.47 -14.08
N GLY A 63 15.02 -6.39 -13.17
CA GLY A 63 16.38 -6.88 -13.40
C GLY A 63 17.34 -5.85 -14.01
N ARG A 64 16.83 -4.75 -14.59
CA ARG A 64 17.65 -3.65 -15.11
C ARG A 64 18.50 -3.02 -14.01
N THR A 65 19.78 -2.78 -14.29
CA THR A 65 20.67 -2.04 -13.42
C THR A 65 20.35 -0.54 -13.43
N LEU A 66 20.26 0.04 -12.25
CA LEU A 66 19.98 1.45 -12.01
C LEU A 66 21.28 2.22 -11.67
N PRO A 67 21.29 3.55 -11.81
CA PRO A 67 22.39 4.38 -11.33
C PRO A 67 22.65 4.10 -9.83
N GLY A 68 23.91 3.83 -9.48
CA GLY A 68 24.29 3.39 -8.13
C GLY A 68 24.35 1.87 -7.93
N GLY A 69 24.19 1.07 -8.99
CA GLY A 69 24.48 -0.37 -8.99
C GLY A 69 23.35 -1.28 -8.46
N SER A 70 22.28 -0.71 -7.89
CA SER A 70 21.08 -1.48 -7.55
C SER A 70 20.32 -1.91 -8.82
N SER A 71 19.46 -2.93 -8.72
CA SER A 71 18.57 -3.35 -9.82
C SER A 71 17.10 -3.06 -9.52
N VAL A 72 16.31 -2.90 -10.58
CA VAL A 72 14.84 -2.85 -10.48
C VAL A 72 14.34 -4.19 -9.96
N ARG A 73 13.51 -4.16 -8.93
CA ARG A 73 12.87 -5.33 -8.33
C ARG A 73 11.37 -5.32 -8.58
N ASP A 74 10.78 -6.48 -8.67
CA ASP A 74 9.34 -6.63 -8.73
C ASP A 74 8.66 -6.18 -7.43
N MET A 75 7.46 -5.62 -7.58
CA MET A 75 6.51 -5.43 -6.48
C MET A 75 5.06 -5.55 -6.94
N SER A 76 4.22 -6.08 -6.05
CA SER A 76 2.78 -6.18 -6.30
C SER A 76 1.96 -5.89 -5.05
N THR A 77 0.87 -5.17 -5.24
CA THR A 77 -0.08 -4.82 -4.19
C THR A 77 -1.49 -5.05 -4.73
N LYS A 78 -2.32 -5.72 -3.94
CA LYS A 78 -3.76 -5.80 -4.20
C LYS A 78 -4.44 -4.71 -3.37
N PHE A 79 -5.40 -4.00 -3.93
CA PHE A 79 -6.20 -2.97 -3.27
C PHE A 79 -7.67 -3.35 -3.28
N GLU A 80 -8.38 -2.88 -2.27
CA GLU A 80 -9.82 -2.96 -2.11
C GLU A 80 -10.33 -1.59 -1.66
N VAL A 81 -11.30 -1.03 -2.36
CA VAL A 81 -12.01 0.19 -1.93
C VAL A 81 -13.00 -0.20 -0.85
N LEU A 82 -12.91 0.47 0.29
CA LEU A 82 -13.83 0.30 1.43
C LEU A 82 -14.92 1.37 1.43
N GLY A 83 -14.61 2.56 0.92
CA GLY A 83 -15.58 3.62 0.74
C GLY A 83 -15.01 4.87 0.07
N THR A 84 -15.90 5.75 -0.38
CA THR A 84 -15.61 7.04 -1.01
C THR A 84 -16.50 8.11 -0.38
N ASP A 85 -15.92 9.22 0.05
CA ASP A 85 -16.62 10.35 0.69
C ASP A 85 -17.55 9.97 1.85
N GLY A 86 -17.17 8.95 2.62
CA GLY A 86 -17.99 8.44 3.71
C GLY A 86 -19.10 7.49 3.26
N GLU A 87 -19.30 7.23 1.98
CA GLU A 87 -20.15 6.12 1.52
C GLU A 87 -19.33 4.84 1.37
N GLY A 88 -19.79 3.74 1.94
CA GLY A 88 -19.10 2.46 1.87
C GLY A 88 -19.38 1.60 3.09
N GLN A 89 -18.65 0.50 3.24
CA GLN A 89 -18.77 -0.37 4.40
C GLN A 89 -17.40 -0.89 4.80
N TYR A 90 -17.01 -0.60 6.04
CA TYR A 90 -15.86 -1.25 6.64
C TYR A 90 -16.21 -2.72 6.92
N ARG A 91 -15.45 -3.60 6.27
CA ARG A 91 -15.57 -5.04 6.42
C ARG A 91 -14.24 -5.64 6.82
N GLU A 92 -14.30 -6.75 7.56
CA GLU A 92 -13.13 -7.50 7.96
C GLU A 92 -12.33 -8.00 6.74
N PRO A 93 -10.99 -8.06 6.80
CA PRO A 93 -10.18 -8.56 5.70
C PRO A 93 -10.64 -9.97 5.32
N SER A 94 -11.20 -10.11 4.12
CA SER A 94 -11.66 -11.39 3.63
C SER A 94 -10.47 -12.22 3.13
N ASN A 95 -10.47 -13.53 3.40
CA ASN A 95 -9.48 -14.46 2.88
C ASN A 95 -9.66 -14.76 1.38
N VAL A 96 -10.56 -14.05 0.69
CA VAL A 96 -10.91 -14.31 -0.71
C VAL A 96 -9.61 -14.37 -1.49
N ASP A 97 -9.37 -15.49 -2.18
CA ASP A 97 -8.23 -15.62 -3.07
C ASP A 97 -8.43 -14.62 -4.20
N ILE A 98 -7.71 -13.50 -4.08
CA ILE A 98 -7.72 -12.35 -4.99
C ILE A 98 -7.00 -12.74 -6.30
N ASP A 99 -7.22 -13.94 -6.82
CA ASP A 99 -6.49 -14.47 -7.98
C ASP A 99 -7.23 -14.16 -9.29
N ASP A 100 -8.53 -13.88 -9.21
CA ASP A 100 -9.38 -13.47 -10.35
C ASP A 100 -9.77 -11.98 -10.32
N ILE A 101 -8.95 -11.12 -9.69
CA ILE A 101 -9.20 -9.67 -9.79
C ILE A 101 -8.46 -9.07 -10.99
N GLU A 102 -9.04 -8.01 -11.52
CA GLU A 102 -8.41 -7.19 -12.54
C GLU A 102 -6.99 -6.82 -12.10
N SER A 103 -6.03 -7.04 -13.01
CA SER A 103 -4.61 -6.78 -12.76
C SER A 103 -4.08 -5.79 -13.77
N ILE A 104 -3.55 -4.67 -13.29
CA ILE A 104 -2.78 -3.75 -14.10
C ILE A 104 -1.30 -4.04 -13.98
N THR A 105 -0.62 -3.96 -15.11
CA THR A 105 0.83 -4.09 -15.23
C THR A 105 1.36 -2.75 -15.65
N VAL A 106 2.24 -2.16 -14.85
CA VAL A 106 2.86 -0.88 -15.19
C VAL A 106 3.73 -1.06 -16.43
N GLN A 107 3.39 -0.37 -17.51
CA GLN A 107 4.09 -0.43 -18.79
C GLN A 107 5.17 0.63 -18.92
N GLU A 108 5.03 1.74 -18.20
CA GLU A 108 5.94 2.88 -18.28
C GLU A 108 6.28 3.39 -16.89
N LYS A 109 7.49 3.93 -16.76
CA LYS A 109 7.93 4.58 -15.54
C LYS A 109 6.99 5.75 -15.23
N ALA A 110 6.54 5.84 -13.96
CA ALA A 110 5.72 6.96 -13.52
C ALA A 110 6.40 8.29 -13.85
N ALA A 111 5.73 9.13 -14.64
CA ALA A 111 6.13 10.52 -14.83
C ALA A 111 6.06 11.26 -13.48
N ASP A 112 6.85 12.32 -13.31
CA ASP A 112 6.68 13.26 -12.21
C ASP A 112 5.36 14.01 -12.43
N GLN A 113 4.23 13.39 -12.08
CA GLN A 113 2.92 14.03 -12.17
C GLN A 113 2.79 15.04 -11.03
N ILE A 114 2.87 16.32 -11.38
CA ILE A 114 2.29 17.43 -10.62
C ILE A 114 0.96 17.69 -11.33
N SER A 115 -0.14 17.11 -10.86
CA SER A 115 -1.46 17.49 -11.34
C SER A 115 -1.84 18.82 -10.70
N ASN A 116 -2.09 19.82 -11.54
CA ASN A 116 -2.63 21.12 -11.15
C ASN A 116 -3.93 20.92 -10.35
N VAL A 117 -3.99 21.63 -9.22
CA VAL A 117 -5.06 21.61 -8.24
C VAL A 117 -6.20 22.50 -8.74
N ASP A 118 -7.17 21.92 -9.46
CA ASP A 118 -8.43 22.64 -9.72
C ASP A 118 -9.64 21.72 -10.00
N VAL A 119 -9.69 20.54 -9.38
CA VAL A 119 -10.83 19.61 -9.53
C VAL A 119 -11.25 19.03 -8.18
N LYS A 120 -12.57 18.80 -8.01
CA LYS A 120 -13.18 18.11 -6.87
C LYS A 120 -12.47 16.78 -6.61
N ASN A 121 -11.52 16.77 -5.69
CA ASN A 121 -10.94 15.55 -5.19
C ASN A 121 -11.93 14.89 -4.22
N HIS A 122 -11.91 13.56 -4.20
CA HIS A 122 -12.71 12.75 -3.30
C HIS A 122 -11.81 12.06 -2.26
N MET A 123 -12.38 11.77 -1.10
CA MET A 123 -11.74 10.98 -0.07
C MET A 123 -11.99 9.50 -0.33
N ILE A 124 -10.93 8.71 -0.52
CA ILE A 124 -11.02 7.30 -0.92
C ILE A 124 -10.36 6.48 0.18
N PHE A 125 -11.15 5.64 0.85
CA PHE A 125 -10.66 4.75 1.89
C PHE A 125 -10.39 3.37 1.30
N VAL A 126 -9.15 2.91 1.38
CA VAL A 126 -8.73 1.64 0.77
C VAL A 126 -8.03 0.74 1.77
N ARG A 127 -8.16 -0.56 1.55
CA ARG A 127 -7.30 -1.58 2.14
C ARG A 127 -6.28 -2.07 1.12
N ALA A 128 -5.02 -2.14 1.52
CA ALA A 128 -3.92 -2.65 0.71
C ALA A 128 -3.39 -3.98 1.26
N TYR A 129 -3.10 -4.91 0.35
CA TYR A 129 -2.56 -6.23 0.60
C TYR A 129 -1.24 -6.38 -0.16
N PRO A 130 -0.12 -5.85 0.36
CA PRO A 130 1.17 -5.92 -0.32
C PRO A 130 1.72 -7.35 -0.28
N GLN A 131 2.01 -7.93 -1.45
CA GLN A 131 2.58 -9.28 -1.50
C GLN A 131 4.08 -9.22 -1.16
N SER A 132 4.81 -8.31 -1.80
CA SER A 132 6.19 -7.98 -1.45
C SER A 132 6.27 -6.95 -0.31
N GLY A 133 7.47 -6.45 0.00
CA GLY A 133 7.73 -5.49 1.08
C GLY A 133 8.72 -4.40 0.67
N ARG A 134 8.59 -3.88 -0.55
CA ARG A 134 9.52 -2.87 -1.06
C ARG A 134 9.28 -1.51 -0.38
N THR A 135 10.34 -0.71 -0.31
CA THR A 135 10.28 0.61 0.35
C THR A 135 9.24 1.51 -0.32
N HIS A 136 8.31 2.05 0.48
CA HIS A 136 7.23 2.94 0.03
C HIS A 136 6.26 2.34 -0.99
N GLN A 137 6.20 1.00 -1.10
CA GLN A 137 5.41 0.30 -2.10
C GLN A 137 3.95 0.75 -2.20
N ILE A 138 3.22 0.76 -1.07
CA ILE A 138 1.80 1.16 -1.05
C ILE A 138 1.65 2.63 -1.50
N ARG A 139 2.48 3.52 -0.94
CA ARG A 139 2.50 4.96 -1.25
C ARG A 139 2.71 5.22 -2.75
N LEU A 140 3.68 4.54 -3.34
CA LEU A 140 4.00 4.62 -4.76
C LEU A 140 2.88 4.08 -5.66
N HIS A 141 2.26 2.97 -5.27
CA HIS A 141 1.14 2.40 -6.01
C HIS A 141 -0.12 3.27 -5.93
N CYS A 142 -0.44 3.85 -4.76
CA CYS A 142 -1.53 4.81 -4.62
C CYS A 142 -1.31 6.05 -5.50
N GLN A 143 -0.10 6.62 -5.49
CA GLN A 143 0.26 7.72 -6.39
C GLN A 143 0.09 7.32 -7.87
N TYR A 144 0.62 6.16 -8.27
CA TYR A 144 0.55 5.70 -9.65
C TYR A 144 -0.90 5.49 -10.12
N LEU A 145 -1.76 5.01 -9.22
CA LEU A 145 -3.18 4.81 -9.49
C LEU A 145 -4.01 6.12 -9.47
N GLY A 146 -3.39 7.27 -9.21
CA GLY A 146 -4.04 8.59 -9.27
C GLY A 146 -4.75 9.03 -8.00
N PHE A 147 -4.56 8.32 -6.88
CA PHE A 147 -5.09 8.69 -5.57
C PHE A 147 -3.98 8.64 -4.50
N PRO A 148 -3.06 9.62 -4.47
CA PRO A 148 -2.02 9.66 -3.46
C PRO A 148 -2.59 9.67 -2.03
N ILE A 149 -1.83 9.12 -1.09
CA ILE A 149 -2.24 9.05 0.31
C ILE A 149 -2.29 10.45 0.91
N ARG A 150 -3.38 10.77 1.63
CA ARG A 150 -3.53 12.05 2.35
C ARG A 150 -2.34 12.28 3.29
N GLY A 151 -1.74 13.47 3.25
CA GLY A 151 -0.55 13.82 4.03
C GLY A 151 0.77 13.26 3.50
N ASP A 152 0.77 12.55 2.36
CA ASP A 152 1.99 12.03 1.74
C ASP A 152 2.68 13.04 0.82
N VAL A 153 3.34 14.02 1.42
CA VAL A 153 4.06 15.11 0.71
C VAL A 153 5.02 14.61 -0.36
N LYS A 154 5.64 13.44 -0.13
CA LYS A 154 6.65 12.89 -1.04
C LYS A 154 6.06 12.37 -2.35
N TYR A 155 4.80 11.94 -2.33
CA TYR A 155 4.16 11.24 -3.43
C TYR A 155 2.86 11.91 -3.87
N GLY A 156 2.76 13.23 -3.69
CA GLY A 156 1.64 14.04 -4.20
C GLY A 156 0.42 14.08 -3.29
N GLY A 157 0.54 13.62 -2.05
CA GLY A 157 -0.50 13.76 -1.04
C GLY A 157 -0.66 15.21 -0.59
N VAL A 158 -1.91 15.62 -0.36
CA VAL A 158 -2.24 16.95 0.17
C VAL A 158 -1.69 17.13 1.58
N ILE A 159 -1.24 18.34 1.91
CA ILE A 159 -0.79 18.71 3.26
C ILE A 159 -1.92 19.21 4.16
N GLU A 160 -3.03 19.62 3.56
CA GLU A 160 -4.23 20.12 4.21
C GLU A 160 -5.45 19.52 3.50
N TRP A 161 -6.49 19.18 4.25
CA TRP A 161 -7.76 18.71 3.71
C TRP A 161 -8.92 19.32 4.50
N ASN A 162 -9.83 20.02 3.82
CA ASN A 162 -10.98 20.70 4.43
C ASN A 162 -10.62 21.62 5.61
N GLY A 163 -9.54 22.40 5.49
CA GLY A 163 -9.10 23.32 6.56
C GLY A 163 -8.37 22.63 7.72
N VAL A 164 -8.03 21.35 7.59
CA VAL A 164 -7.31 20.58 8.61
C VAL A 164 -5.96 20.11 8.06
N ASP A 165 -4.89 20.49 8.75
CA ASP A 165 -3.54 20.04 8.43
C ASP A 165 -3.38 18.52 8.61
N CYS A 166 -2.56 17.93 7.75
CA CYS A 166 -2.27 16.49 7.78
C CYS A 166 -0.94 16.23 8.49
N ASP A 167 -0.98 15.59 9.66
CA ASP A 167 0.21 15.25 10.48
C ASP A 167 1.08 14.09 9.93
N GLY A 168 0.96 13.78 8.63
CA GLY A 168 1.69 12.72 7.95
C GLY A 168 0.80 11.86 7.06
N HIS A 169 1.40 10.85 6.43
CA HIS A 169 0.64 9.96 5.56
C HIS A 169 -0.40 9.16 6.35
N ALA A 170 -1.66 9.21 5.92
CA ALA A 170 -2.74 8.41 6.47
C ALA A 170 -2.64 6.95 5.99
N LEU A 171 -1.60 6.24 6.45
CA LEU A 171 -1.31 4.85 6.15
C LEU A 171 -1.07 4.07 7.45
N HIS A 172 -1.84 3.01 7.68
CA HIS A 172 -1.82 2.25 8.92
C HIS A 172 -1.64 0.75 8.64
N ALA A 173 -0.73 0.10 9.38
CA ALA A 173 -0.55 -1.36 9.33
C ALA A 173 -1.63 -2.04 10.19
N GLU A 174 -2.75 -2.38 9.55
CA GLU A 174 -3.96 -2.91 10.18
C GLU A 174 -3.74 -4.28 10.83
N SER A 175 -3.24 -5.25 10.06
CA SER A 175 -3.02 -6.60 10.57
C SER A 175 -1.87 -7.34 9.91
N LEU A 176 -1.36 -8.34 10.65
CA LEU A 176 -0.29 -9.23 10.23
C LEU A 176 -0.64 -10.67 10.65
N SER A 177 -0.66 -11.59 9.69
CA SER A 177 -0.96 -13.01 9.93
C SER A 177 0.10 -13.91 9.33
N PHE A 178 0.56 -14.90 10.09
CA PHE A 178 1.58 -15.86 9.69
C PHE A 178 1.56 -17.10 10.59
N VAL A 179 2.21 -18.18 10.14
CA VAL A 179 2.44 -19.38 10.95
C VAL A 179 3.53 -19.10 11.97
N HIS A 180 3.21 -19.18 13.26
CA HIS A 180 4.14 -18.91 14.33
C HIS A 180 5.35 -19.88 14.26
N PRO A 181 6.59 -19.38 14.19
CA PRO A 181 7.77 -20.17 13.80
C PRO A 181 8.22 -21.22 14.82
N VAL A 182 7.66 -21.20 16.03
CA VAL A 182 7.94 -22.17 17.10
C VAL A 182 6.79 -23.16 17.27
N THR A 183 5.56 -22.66 17.34
CA THR A 183 4.38 -23.49 17.66
C THR A 183 3.72 -24.08 16.43
N GLY A 184 3.98 -23.54 15.24
CA GLY A 184 3.32 -23.97 14.00
C GLY A 184 1.86 -23.53 13.87
N LEU A 185 1.33 -22.78 14.84
CA LEU A 185 -0.05 -22.29 14.82
C LEU A 185 -0.16 -21.01 13.99
N LEU A 186 -1.27 -20.87 13.25
CA LEU A 186 -1.61 -19.61 12.60
C LEU A 186 -1.90 -18.54 13.68
N VAL A 187 -1.19 -17.42 13.62
CA VAL A 187 -1.41 -16.28 14.51
C VAL A 187 -1.75 -15.04 13.68
N THR A 188 -2.63 -14.21 14.21
CA THR A 188 -3.02 -12.94 13.61
C THR A 188 -2.93 -11.83 14.65
N PHE A 189 -2.20 -10.78 14.33
CA PHE A 189 -2.07 -9.58 15.15
C PHE A 189 -2.79 -8.43 14.46
N ARG A 190 -3.51 -7.61 15.23
CA ARG A 190 -4.17 -6.40 14.77
C ARG A 190 -3.70 -5.21 15.59
N ALA A 191 -3.41 -4.11 14.92
CA ALA A 191 -3.14 -2.85 15.60
C ALA A 191 -4.46 -2.12 15.90
N PRO A 192 -4.56 -1.37 17.01
CA PRO A 192 -5.67 -0.44 17.21
C PRO A 192 -5.74 0.56 16.06
N LEU A 193 -6.96 0.83 15.58
CA LEU A 193 -7.19 1.77 14.50
C LEU A 193 -6.83 3.21 14.93
N PRO A 194 -6.17 4.00 14.07
CA PRO A 194 -5.92 5.41 14.33
C PRO A 194 -7.24 6.22 14.28
N SER A 195 -7.24 7.41 14.89
CA SER A 195 -8.43 8.29 14.95
C SER A 195 -9.04 8.54 13.58
N TRP A 196 -8.22 8.93 12.60
CA TRP A 196 -8.69 9.19 11.23
C TRP A 196 -9.40 7.99 10.59
N ALA A 197 -8.98 6.77 10.91
CA ALA A 197 -9.62 5.57 10.38
C ALA A 197 -10.96 5.31 11.09
N ASN A 198 -11.01 5.44 12.42
CA ASN A 198 -12.27 5.32 13.17
C ASN A 198 -13.31 6.36 12.75
N GLU A 199 -12.89 7.61 12.56
CA GLU A 199 -13.74 8.71 12.07
C GLU A 199 -14.29 8.38 10.68
N THR A 200 -13.40 7.99 9.76
CA THR A 200 -13.77 7.61 8.39
C THR A 200 -14.76 6.44 8.38
N ILE A 201 -14.54 5.43 9.21
CA ILE A 201 -15.45 4.28 9.35
C ILE A 201 -16.78 4.71 9.97
N SER A 202 -16.78 5.61 10.94
CA SER A 202 -18.01 6.08 11.60
C SER A 202 -18.88 6.92 10.66
N THR A 203 -18.28 7.56 9.66
CA THR A 203 -19.02 8.25 8.59
C THR A 203 -19.60 7.29 7.55
N MET A 204 -19.07 6.06 7.46
CA MET A 204 -19.58 4.98 6.62
C MET A 204 -20.79 4.35 7.30
N GLY A 205 -21.97 4.51 6.67
CA GLY A 205 -23.25 4.01 7.17
C GLY A 205 -23.29 2.52 7.48
#